data_AF-A0A5J4QAX6-F1
#
_entry.id   AF-A0A5J4QAX6-F1
#
_cell.length_a   1.000
_cell.length_b   1.000
_cell.length_c   1.000
_cell.angle_alpha   90.00
_cell.angle_beta   90.00
_cell.angle_gamma   90.00
#
_symmetry.space_group_name_H-M   'P 1'
#
loop_
_entity.id
_entity.type
_entity.pdbx_description
1 polymer ?
#
loop_
_entity_poly.entity_id
_entity_poly.type
_entity_poly.pdbx_seq_one_letter_code
_entity_poly.pdbx_strand_id
1 'polypeptide(L)'
;KIDSECCGQHEVCQRDSLLAAVSKRIAYYDDEELDQYINKTPPEYTPVEVEQFRDVLYTMKDIEVAGWVRSLQLRGINLPDEMKAEVFLIIEEQRGRKNKESK
;
A
#
# COMPACT_ATOMS: atom_id res chain seq x y z
N LYS A 1 28.58 -16.78 -26.65
CA LYS A 1 28.60 -17.18 -25.23
C LYS A 1 27.35 -16.60 -24.59
N ILE A 2 26.50 -17.50 -24.06
CA ILE A 2 25.42 -17.34 -23.06
C ILE A 2 25.36 -15.91 -22.47
N ASP A 3 24.39 -15.07 -22.85
CA ASP A 3 22.97 -14.98 -22.42
C ASP A 3 22.79 -14.65 -20.93
N SER A 4 21.81 -13.78 -20.69
CA SER A 4 21.10 -13.48 -19.44
C SER A 4 21.31 -12.07 -18.85
N GLU A 5 20.19 -11.34 -18.94
CA GLU A 5 19.72 -10.23 -18.11
C GLU A 5 20.24 -8.81 -18.33
N CYS A 6 19.64 -8.18 -19.34
CA CYS A 6 18.99 -6.88 -19.10
C CYS A 6 18.15 -6.95 -17.82
N CYS A 7 18.71 -6.53 -16.68
CA CYS A 7 17.97 -6.38 -15.43
C CYS A 7 16.97 -5.23 -15.63
N GLY A 8 15.69 -5.59 -15.75
CA GLY A 8 14.55 -4.78 -16.19
C GLY A 8 14.49 -3.35 -15.64
N GLN A 9 15.07 -2.43 -16.40
CA GLN A 9 14.66 -1.04 -16.37
C GLN A 9 13.30 -0.95 -17.06
N HIS A 10 12.32 -0.37 -16.36
CA HIS A 10 10.97 -0.03 -16.80
C HIS A 10 9.94 -1.17 -16.83
N GLU A 11 9.08 -1.18 -15.82
CA GLU A 11 7.63 -1.13 -16.05
C GLU A 11 6.97 -0.42 -14.86
N VAL A 12 7.15 0.90 -14.80
CA VAL A 12 6.12 1.78 -14.24
C VAL A 12 4.92 1.63 -15.18
N CYS A 13 4.17 0.55 -14.99
CA CYS A 13 3.11 0.13 -15.88
C CYS A 13 1.96 1.15 -15.73
N GLN A 14 1.91 2.06 -16.70
CA GLN A 14 0.85 2.99 -17.06
C GLN A 14 -0.44 2.87 -16.21
N ARG A 15 -0.51 3.59 -15.09
CA ARG A 15 -1.77 3.90 -14.38
C ARG A 15 -2.02 5.41 -14.25
N ASP A 16 -1.40 6.22 -15.11
CA ASP A 16 -1.51 7.68 -15.05
C ASP A 16 -2.83 8.25 -15.60
N SER A 17 -3.64 7.47 -16.30
CA SER A 17 -4.82 8.04 -16.98
C SER A 17 -6.08 8.22 -16.12
N LEU A 18 -6.17 7.60 -14.93
CA LEU A 18 -7.34 7.72 -14.03
C LEU A 18 -7.03 8.40 -12.68
N LEU A 19 -5.76 8.62 -12.36
CA LEU A 19 -5.32 9.14 -11.06
C LEU A 19 -5.00 10.64 -11.04
N ALA A 20 -5.17 11.34 -12.16
CA ALA A 20 -4.82 12.76 -12.31
C ALA A 20 -5.55 13.71 -11.34
N ALA A 21 -6.61 13.25 -10.65
CA ALA A 21 -7.33 14.01 -9.63
C ALA A 21 -6.94 13.68 -8.17
N VAL A 22 -6.11 12.65 -7.93
CA VAL A 22 -5.62 12.35 -6.59
C VAL A 22 -4.34 13.15 -6.33
N SER A 23 -4.39 13.99 -5.29
CA SER A 23 -3.24 14.72 -4.78
C SER A 23 -2.01 13.80 -4.66
N LYS A 24 -0.89 14.23 -5.25
CA LYS A 24 0.39 13.51 -5.17
C LYS A 24 1.11 13.70 -3.82
N ARG A 25 0.50 14.39 -2.86
CA ARG A 25 1.10 14.60 -1.54
C ARG A 25 1.04 13.30 -0.73
N ILE A 26 2.22 12.88 -0.27
CA ILE A 26 2.37 11.78 0.67
C ILE A 26 1.97 12.29 2.06
N ALA A 27 1.10 11.54 2.74
CA ALA A 27 0.77 11.75 4.16
C ALA A 27 1.39 10.61 4.96
N TYR A 28 2.11 10.93 6.03
CA TYR A 28 2.78 9.95 6.89
C TYR A 28 1.89 9.59 8.08
N TYR A 29 1.97 8.34 8.53
CA TYR A 29 1.09 7.74 9.54
C TYR A 29 1.89 7.13 10.71
N ASP A 30 3.04 7.70 11.06
CA ASP A 30 3.98 7.13 12.05
C ASP A 30 4.46 5.72 11.61
N ASP A 31 4.81 5.61 10.33
CA ASP A 31 5.12 4.37 9.61
C ASP A 31 6.38 4.50 8.74
N GLU A 32 7.24 5.46 9.07
CA GLU A 32 8.50 5.77 8.39
C GLU A 32 9.48 4.58 8.41
N GLU A 33 9.39 3.69 9.41
CA GLU A 33 10.19 2.46 9.45
C GLU A 33 9.90 1.55 8.24
N LEU A 34 8.71 1.64 7.64
CA LEU A 34 8.35 0.86 6.45
C LEU A 34 9.04 1.39 5.17
N ASP A 35 9.66 2.57 5.19
CA ASP A 35 10.41 3.12 4.05
C ASP A 35 11.61 2.23 3.66
N GLN A 36 12.08 1.37 4.57
CA GLN A 36 13.10 0.36 4.26
C GLN A 36 12.62 -0.67 3.22
N TYR A 37 11.32 -0.77 2.98
CA TYR A 37 10.69 -1.71 2.04
C TYR A 37 10.32 -1.09 0.68
N ILE A 38 10.77 0.13 0.39
CA ILE A 38 10.56 0.78 -0.90
C ILE A 38 11.13 -0.12 -2.02
N ASN A 39 10.33 -0.34 -3.08
CA ASN A 39 10.62 -1.21 -4.22
C ASN A 39 10.74 -2.72 -3.87
N LYS A 40 10.47 -3.14 -2.64
CA LYS A 40 10.38 -4.55 -2.27
C LYS A 40 9.05 -5.13 -2.74
N THR A 41 9.06 -6.36 -3.26
CA THR A 41 7.85 -7.03 -3.74
C THR A 41 7.18 -7.86 -2.64
N PRO A 42 5.84 -8.02 -2.66
CA PRO A 42 5.13 -8.75 -1.61
C PRO A 42 5.64 -10.18 -1.31
N PRO A 43 6.05 -11.00 -2.29
CA PRO A 43 6.57 -12.35 -2.03
C PRO A 43 7.92 -12.38 -1.31
N GLU A 44 8.63 -11.26 -1.25
CA GLU A 44 9.95 -11.16 -0.60
C GLU A 44 9.86 -10.83 0.90
N TYR A 45 8.66 -10.51 1.41
CA TYR A 45 8.49 -10.26 2.83
C TYR A 45 8.61 -11.54 3.64
N THR A 46 9.44 -11.48 4.67
CA THR A 46 9.50 -12.49 5.72
C THR A 46 8.33 -12.28 6.69
N PRO A 47 7.92 -13.32 7.45
CA PRO A 47 6.85 -13.17 8.43
C PRO A 47 7.08 -12.02 9.42
N VAL A 48 8.33 -11.80 9.84
CA VAL A 48 8.71 -10.70 10.75
C VAL A 48 8.49 -9.33 10.11
N GLU A 49 8.74 -9.19 8.81
CA GLU A 49 8.49 -7.94 8.10
C GLU A 49 6.99 -7.72 7.92
N VAL A 50 6.21 -8.77 7.63
CA VAL A 50 4.73 -8.70 7.56
C VAL A 50 4.14 -8.23 8.89
N GLU A 51 4.66 -8.72 10.02
CA GLU A 51 4.22 -8.27 11.35
C GLU A 51 4.46 -6.77 11.56
N GLN A 52 5.55 -6.18 11.04
CA GLN A 52 5.76 -4.72 11.13
C GLN A 52 4.68 -3.91 10.42
N PHE A 53 4.17 -4.39 9.27
CA PHE A 53 3.02 -3.77 8.63
C PHE A 53 1.75 -3.92 9.47
N ARG A 54 1.57 -5.06 10.15
CA ARG A 54 0.42 -5.30 11.04
C ARG A 54 0.45 -4.41 12.28
N ASP A 55 1.62 -4.22 12.87
CA ASP A 55 1.78 -3.33 14.03
C ASP A 55 1.31 -1.91 13.69
N VAL A 56 1.67 -1.38 12.52
CA VAL A 56 1.16 -0.09 12.03
C VAL A 56 -0.35 -0.14 11.77
N LEU A 57 -0.85 -1.18 11.11
CA LEU A 57 -2.29 -1.32 10.84
C LEU A 57 -3.14 -1.36 12.13
N TYR A 58 -2.62 -1.97 13.19
CA TYR A 58 -3.36 -2.12 14.45
C TYR A 58 -3.29 -0.90 15.37
N THR A 59 -2.35 0.02 15.14
CA THR A 59 -2.31 1.30 15.88
C THR A 59 -3.18 2.39 15.24
N MET A 60 -3.55 2.22 13.96
CA MET A 60 -4.29 3.23 13.21
C MET A 60 -5.82 3.04 13.27
N LYS A 61 -6.57 4.12 13.00
CA LYS A 61 -8.04 4.05 12.92
C LYS A 61 -8.48 3.52 11.55
N ASP A 62 -9.59 2.79 11.51
CA ASP A 62 -10.19 2.29 10.27
C ASP A 62 -10.38 3.37 9.18
N ILE A 63 -10.75 4.59 9.60
CA ILE A 63 -10.94 5.74 8.70
C ILE A 63 -9.65 6.20 8.00
N GLU A 64 -8.49 5.89 8.58
CA GLU A 64 -7.16 6.28 8.09
C GLU A 64 -6.56 5.21 7.18
N VAL A 65 -6.99 3.94 7.27
CA VAL A 65 -6.44 2.78 6.53
C VAL A 65 -6.41 3.03 5.02
N ALA A 66 -7.48 3.59 4.46
CA ALA A 66 -7.53 3.92 3.03
C ALA A 66 -6.47 4.96 2.62
N GLY A 67 -6.19 5.93 3.50
CA GLY A 67 -5.18 6.95 3.27
C GLY A 67 -3.75 6.43 3.43
N TRP A 68 -3.52 5.57 4.43
CA TRP A 68 -2.24 4.90 4.64
C TRP A 68 -1.85 3.98 3.48
N VAL A 69 -2.76 3.12 3.02
CA VAL A 69 -2.53 2.27 1.84
C VAL A 69 -2.18 3.11 0.61
N ARG A 70 -2.84 4.26 0.45
CA ARG A 70 -2.52 5.19 -0.64
C ARG A 70 -1.12 5.80 -0.46
N SER A 71 -0.72 6.12 0.77
CA SER A 71 0.61 6.63 1.08
C SER A 71 1.71 5.61 0.73
N LEU A 72 1.54 4.34 1.14
CA LEU A 72 2.45 3.25 0.79
C LEU A 72 2.63 3.13 -0.73
N GLN A 73 1.53 3.15 -1.48
CA GLN A 73 1.56 3.11 -2.95
C GLN A 73 2.32 4.30 -3.57
N LEU A 74 2.15 5.51 -3.02
CA LEU A 74 2.86 6.70 -3.48
C LEU A 74 4.36 6.67 -3.15
N ARG A 75 4.74 5.99 -2.05
CA ARG A 75 6.13 5.75 -1.66
C ARG A 75 6.79 4.58 -2.39
N GLY A 76 6.02 3.77 -3.12
CA GLY A 76 6.54 2.56 -3.77
C GLY A 76 6.73 1.38 -2.81
N ILE A 77 6.02 1.38 -1.69
CA ILE A 77 5.99 0.28 -0.72
C ILE A 77 4.78 -0.59 -1.05
N ASN A 78 5.02 -1.86 -1.34
CA ASN A 78 3.95 -2.80 -1.64
C ASN A 78 3.42 -3.42 -0.34
N LEU A 79 2.10 -3.47 -0.16
CA LEU A 79 1.48 -4.15 0.97
C LEU A 79 1.70 -5.69 0.87
N PRO A 80 2.02 -6.39 1.97
CA PRO A 80 2.08 -7.85 2.00
C PRO A 80 0.78 -8.51 1.55
N ASP A 81 0.89 -9.62 0.80
CA ASP A 81 -0.28 -10.36 0.29
C ASP A 81 -1.20 -10.85 1.41
N GLU A 82 -0.62 -11.29 2.52
CA GLU A 82 -1.33 -11.81 3.70
C GLU A 82 -2.27 -10.80 4.35
N MET A 83 -1.99 -9.49 4.18
CA MET A 83 -2.79 -8.41 4.76
C MET A 83 -3.83 -7.83 3.80
N LYS A 84 -3.74 -8.14 2.49
CA LYS A 84 -4.60 -7.51 1.47
C LYS A 84 -6.09 -7.73 1.75
N ALA A 85 -6.48 -8.92 2.18
CA ALA A 85 -7.87 -9.24 2.48
C ALA A 85 -8.42 -8.44 3.67
N GLU A 86 -7.64 -8.37 4.76
CA GLU A 86 -7.99 -7.63 5.98
C GLU A 86 -8.14 -6.13 5.70
N VAL A 87 -7.14 -5.54 5.05
CA VAL A 87 -7.15 -4.12 4.66
C VAL A 87 -8.32 -3.81 3.72
N PHE A 88 -8.61 -4.71 2.77
CA PHE A 88 -9.74 -4.54 1.86
C PHE A 88 -11.08 -4.49 2.60
N LEU A 89 -11.32 -5.43 3.53
CA LEU A 89 -12.55 -5.46 4.34
C LEU A 89 -12.74 -4.17 5.15
N ILE A 90 -11.69 -3.66 5.79
CA ILE A 90 -11.75 -2.40 6.56
C ILE A 90 -12.16 -1.25 5.64
N ILE A 91 -11.51 -1.11 4.47
CA ILE A 91 -11.82 -0.04 3.52
C ILE A 91 -13.24 -0.15 2.97
N GLU A 92 -13.71 -1.37 2.68
CA GLU A 92 -15.07 -1.60 2.20
C GLU A 92 -16.12 -1.22 3.25
N GLU A 93 -15.91 -1.59 4.52
CA GLU A 93 -16.81 -1.23 5.60
C GLU A 93 -16.92 0.30 5.74
N GLN A 94 -15.78 1.00 5.67
CA GLN A 94 -15.75 2.47 5.73
C GLN A 94 -16.53 3.12 4.59
N ARG A 95 -16.45 2.58 3.37
CA ARG A 95 -17.26 3.05 2.23
C ARG A 95 -18.74 2.78 2.45
N GLY A 96 -19.09 1.60 2.94
CA GLY A 96 -20.47 1.22 3.26
C GLY A 96 -21.10 2.12 4.33
N ARG A 97 -20.33 2.52 5.35
CA ARG A 97 -20.78 3.44 6.42
C ARG A 97 -21.10 4.84 5.88
N LYS A 98 -20.18 5.43 5.10
CA LYS A 98 -20.40 6.75 4.47
C LYS A 98 -21.64 6.79 3.58
N ASN A 99 -21.91 5.70 2.86
CA ASN A 99 -23.10 5.60 2.01
C ASN A 99 -24.41 5.50 2.80
N LYS A 100 -24.39 4.99 4.04
CA LYS A 100 -25.56 4.95 4.93
C LYS A 100 -25.81 6.28 5.62
N GLU A 101 -24.77 7.03 5.98
CA GLU A 101 -24.89 8.35 6.61
C GLU A 101 -25.32 9.45 5.63
N SER A 102 -25.09 9.25 4.33
CA SER A 102 -25.47 10.20 3.28
C SER A 102 -26.94 10.07 2.81
N LYS A 103 -27.75 9.23 3.46
CA LYS A 103 -29.14 8.93 3.09
C LYS A 103 -30.07 9.19 4.26
#